data_AF-A0A550HQT2-F1
#
_entry.id   AF-A0A550HQT2-F1
#
_cell.length_a   1.000
_cell.length_b   1.000
_cell.length_c   1.000
_cell.angle_alpha   90.00
_cell.angle_beta   90.00
_cell.angle_gamma   90.00
#
_symmetry.space_group_name_H-M   'P 1'
#
loop_
_entity.id
_entity.type
_entity.pdbx_description
1 polymer ?
#
loop_
_entity_poly.entity_id
_entity_poly.type
_entity_poly.pdbx_seq_one_letter_code
_entity_poly.pdbx_strand_id
1 'polypeptide(L)'
;MKAVVLVIGTTVVLSACGGSGDGESKSSAGGQGPLTKAQLTDALPEGSDLPGFSAEPQSLPLLEAKDVVTTGQAGCRPIADMMSVRPRLPRRAMVWATIEADGAPESAPPGSLTLTSHGGDTAAEWMTGLKRAVADCPRFTATSKRGWTYEFTVAPVPLERMGDDTVGYRITNVLDPSGGGNVMSVVRTGTTLATYLLPPSKNGKPRPVPESVATGQEKRIRAAAN
;
A
#
# COMPACT_ATOMS: atom_id res chain seq x y z
N MET A 1 -39.08 -2.25 56.28
CA MET A 1 -40.22 -1.36 56.65
C MET A 1 -40.79 -0.76 55.38
N LYS A 2 -42.12 -0.50 55.31
CA LYS A 2 -42.87 0.31 54.30
C LYS A 2 -42.61 -0.03 52.81
N ALA A 3 -43.54 -0.69 52.10
CA ALA A 3 -44.85 -0.21 51.58
C ALA A 3 -44.70 0.52 50.21
N VAL A 4 -45.27 0.05 49.08
CA VAL A 4 -46.72 0.00 48.68
C VAL A 4 -47.23 1.41 48.29
N VAL A 5 -47.89 1.68 47.15
CA VAL A 5 -48.25 0.96 45.88
C VAL A 5 -48.67 2.05 44.83
N LEU A 6 -49.08 1.96 43.55
CA LEU A 6 -49.68 1.02 42.55
C LEU A 6 -49.17 1.51 41.12
N VAL A 7 -49.70 1.33 39.89
CA VAL A 7 -50.97 0.83 39.33
C VAL A 7 -50.85 0.31 37.86
N ILE A 8 -51.96 -0.26 37.40
CA ILE A 8 -52.36 -1.02 36.19
C ILE A 8 -52.16 -0.33 34.82
N GLY A 9 -51.92 -1.16 33.78
CA GLY A 9 -52.28 -0.94 32.37
C GLY A 9 -52.39 -2.29 31.62
N THR A 10 -53.53 -2.59 30.98
CA THR A 10 -53.95 -3.99 30.72
C THR A 10 -53.77 -4.52 29.28
N THR A 11 -53.17 -5.72 29.19
CA THR A 11 -53.39 -6.83 28.21
C THR A 11 -53.94 -6.58 26.80
N VAL A 12 -53.23 -7.15 25.80
CA VAL A 12 -53.79 -8.20 24.90
C VAL A 12 -52.78 -9.35 24.83
N VAL A 13 -53.23 -10.60 24.67
CA VAL A 13 -52.39 -11.79 24.46
C VAL A 13 -52.78 -12.49 23.17
N LEU A 14 -51.78 -12.85 22.35
CA LEU A 14 -51.91 -13.85 21.30
C LEU A 14 -50.65 -14.73 21.30
N SER A 15 -50.81 -16.00 21.65
CA SER A 15 -49.75 -17.01 21.55
C SER A 15 -49.82 -17.70 20.19
N ALA A 16 -48.69 -17.75 19.49
CA ALA A 16 -48.49 -18.59 18.30
C ALA A 16 -47.15 -19.33 18.44
N CYS A 17 -47.12 -20.60 18.03
CA CYS A 17 -45.98 -21.48 18.25
C CYS A 17 -44.94 -21.39 17.12
N GLY A 18 -43.67 -21.61 17.49
CA GLY A 18 -42.64 -22.14 16.59
C GLY A 18 -41.89 -21.10 15.75
N GLY A 19 -40.57 -20.99 15.98
CA GLY A 19 -39.69 -20.15 15.19
C GLY A 19 -38.39 -19.85 15.92
N SER A 20 -37.41 -20.75 15.84
CA SER A 20 -36.03 -20.40 16.18
C SER A 20 -35.52 -19.39 15.15
N GLY A 21 -35.50 -18.12 15.53
CA GLY A 21 -34.96 -17.03 14.72
C GLY A 21 -33.65 -16.55 15.31
N ASP A 22 -32.54 -17.12 14.84
CA ASP A 22 -31.21 -16.65 15.24
C ASP A 22 -31.03 -15.17 14.89
N GLY A 23 -30.54 -14.41 15.86
CA GLY A 23 -30.33 -12.96 15.75
C GLY A 23 -29.13 -12.63 14.86
N GLU A 24 -29.28 -12.86 13.56
CA GLU A 24 -28.20 -12.76 12.57
C GLU A 24 -27.58 -11.36 12.56
N SER A 25 -26.48 -11.23 13.29
CA SER A 25 -25.68 -10.01 13.37
C SER A 25 -24.95 -9.85 12.06
N LYS A 26 -25.44 -8.95 11.20
CA LYS A 26 -24.89 -8.65 9.88
C LYS A 26 -23.52 -7.97 9.96
N SER A 27 -22.50 -8.75 10.27
CA SER A 27 -21.09 -8.41 10.07
C SER A 27 -20.88 -8.07 8.60
N SER A 28 -20.78 -6.76 8.34
CA SER A 28 -20.66 -6.23 6.99
C SER A 28 -19.26 -6.50 6.44
N ALA A 29 -19.20 -6.99 5.20
CA ALA A 29 -17.99 -7.29 4.43
C ALA A 29 -17.01 -8.27 5.13
N GLY A 30 -16.98 -9.52 4.64
CA GLY A 30 -15.98 -10.51 5.04
C GLY A 30 -14.57 -10.13 4.58
N GLY A 31 -13.87 -9.30 5.36
CA GLY A 31 -12.47 -8.97 5.13
C GLY A 31 -11.57 -10.17 5.43
N GLN A 32 -11.06 -10.83 4.37
CA GLN A 32 -9.94 -11.76 4.50
C GLN A 32 -8.77 -11.06 5.20
N GLY A 33 -8.06 -11.81 6.05
CA GLY A 33 -6.99 -11.28 6.90
C GLY A 33 -5.78 -10.75 6.12
N PRO A 34 -4.75 -10.21 6.82
CA PRO A 34 -3.48 -9.88 6.20
C PRO A 34 -2.91 -11.08 5.43
N LEU A 35 -2.68 -10.92 4.12
CA LEU A 35 -2.10 -11.96 3.27
C LEU A 35 -0.76 -12.45 3.85
N THR A 36 -0.56 -13.77 3.83
CA THR A 36 0.70 -14.40 4.21
C THR A 36 1.80 -14.11 3.18
N LYS A 37 3.08 -14.39 3.52
CA LYS A 37 4.16 -14.22 2.53
C LYS A 37 3.95 -15.13 1.31
N ALA A 38 3.41 -16.34 1.48
CA ALA A 38 3.09 -17.24 0.37
C ALA A 38 2.08 -16.62 -0.58
N GLN A 39 0.89 -16.22 -0.08
CA GLN A 39 -0.14 -15.56 -0.88
C GLN A 39 0.35 -14.26 -1.55
N LEU A 40 1.27 -13.52 -0.92
CA LEU A 40 1.90 -12.37 -1.59
C LEU A 40 2.83 -12.81 -2.74
N THR A 41 3.60 -13.90 -2.60
CA THR A 41 4.39 -14.47 -3.69
C THR A 41 3.49 -14.93 -4.83
N ASP A 42 2.40 -15.65 -4.51
CA ASP A 42 1.42 -16.15 -5.50
C ASP A 42 0.68 -15.00 -6.20
N ALA A 43 0.63 -13.82 -5.58
CA ALA A 43 0.11 -12.59 -6.16
C ALA A 43 1.14 -11.78 -6.98
N LEU A 44 2.43 -12.13 -6.98
CA LEU A 44 3.40 -11.45 -7.84
C LEU A 44 3.14 -11.78 -9.33
N PRO A 45 3.49 -10.86 -10.25
CA PRO A 45 3.48 -11.14 -11.68
C PRO A 45 4.82 -11.76 -12.13
N GLU A 46 4.75 -12.66 -13.11
CA GLU A 46 5.89 -13.28 -13.79
C GLU A 46 5.77 -13.12 -15.32
N GLY A 47 6.88 -12.88 -16.02
CA GLY A 47 6.88 -12.72 -17.48
C GLY A 47 5.99 -11.54 -17.92
N SER A 48 5.14 -11.75 -18.91
CA SER A 48 4.23 -10.73 -19.47
C SER A 48 2.90 -10.57 -18.71
N ASP A 49 2.88 -10.94 -17.42
CA ASP A 49 1.72 -10.92 -16.53
C ASP A 49 1.10 -9.52 -16.27
N LEU A 50 1.81 -8.46 -16.66
CA LEU A 50 1.39 -7.06 -16.57
C LEU A 50 1.37 -6.44 -17.98
N PRO A 51 0.25 -5.84 -18.45
CA PRO A 51 0.19 -5.30 -19.82
C PRO A 51 1.22 -4.19 -20.10
N GLY A 52 2.13 -4.44 -21.04
CA GLY A 52 3.19 -3.49 -21.41
C GLY A 52 4.48 -3.59 -20.57
N PHE A 53 4.61 -4.64 -19.73
CA PHE A 53 5.75 -4.86 -18.85
C PHE A 53 6.13 -6.35 -18.76
N SER A 54 7.42 -6.61 -18.64
CA SER A 54 7.94 -7.87 -18.09
C SER A 54 8.08 -7.78 -16.56
N ALA A 55 7.98 -8.92 -15.87
CA ALA A 55 8.17 -9.02 -14.43
C ALA A 55 8.99 -10.26 -14.04
N GLU A 56 9.91 -10.09 -13.08
CA GLU A 56 10.75 -11.18 -12.54
C GLU A 56 10.66 -11.20 -10.99
N PRO A 57 9.92 -12.14 -10.39
CA PRO A 57 9.83 -12.32 -8.94
C PRO A 57 11.19 -12.56 -8.27
N GLN A 58 11.47 -11.82 -7.19
CA GLN A 58 12.80 -11.79 -6.56
C GLN A 58 12.84 -12.56 -5.23
N SER A 59 13.78 -13.49 -5.12
CA SER A 59 13.96 -14.37 -3.95
C SER A 59 14.70 -13.71 -2.78
N LEU A 60 15.63 -12.79 -3.09
CA LEU A 60 16.37 -12.00 -2.10
C LEU A 60 15.51 -10.85 -1.55
N PRO A 61 15.75 -10.38 -0.31
CA PRO A 61 15.00 -9.26 0.26
C PRO A 61 15.41 -7.93 -0.38
N LEU A 62 14.42 -7.12 -0.79
CA LEU A 62 14.63 -5.75 -1.32
C LEU A 62 15.35 -4.82 -0.34
N LEU A 63 15.17 -5.04 0.97
CA LEU A 63 15.74 -4.25 2.05
C LEU A 63 16.44 -5.17 3.06
N GLU A 64 17.72 -4.92 3.34
CA GLU A 64 18.50 -5.65 4.34
C GLU A 64 18.18 -5.13 5.76
N ALA A 65 18.53 -5.89 6.81
CA ALA A 65 18.23 -5.52 8.21
C ALA A 65 18.86 -4.18 8.70
N LYS A 66 19.80 -3.62 7.92
CA LYS A 66 20.49 -2.34 8.09
C LYS A 66 19.86 -1.16 7.32
N ASP A 67 18.87 -1.42 6.45
CA ASP A 67 18.09 -0.38 5.76
C ASP A 67 17.04 0.25 6.66
N VAL A 68 17.51 0.85 7.75
CA VAL A 68 16.67 1.62 8.67
C VAL A 68 16.83 3.09 8.31
N VAL A 69 15.82 3.64 7.63
CA VAL A 69 15.77 5.04 7.23
C VAL A 69 14.93 5.84 8.24
N THR A 70 15.37 7.07 8.50
CA THR A 70 14.74 8.02 9.43
C THR A 70 14.72 9.42 8.83
N THR A 71 13.93 10.31 9.43
CA THR A 71 13.93 11.75 9.18
C THR A 71 13.59 12.46 10.49
N GLY A 72 14.12 13.66 10.70
CA GLY A 72 13.71 14.53 11.82
C GLY A 72 12.35 15.19 11.58
N GLN A 73 11.84 15.19 10.35
CA GLN A 73 10.58 15.84 9.98
C GLN A 73 9.42 14.85 10.13
N ALA A 74 8.71 14.91 11.26
CA ALA A 74 7.70 13.92 11.64
C ALA A 74 6.56 13.74 10.62
N GLY A 75 6.16 14.82 9.92
CA GLY A 75 5.16 14.76 8.83
C GLY A 75 5.64 13.97 7.61
N CYS A 76 6.95 13.98 7.33
CA CYS A 76 7.58 13.35 6.17
C CYS A 76 7.98 11.90 6.44
N ARG A 77 7.82 11.44 7.68
CA ARG A 77 8.12 10.08 8.12
C ARG A 77 7.49 8.97 7.24
N PRO A 78 6.24 9.07 6.73
CA PRO A 78 5.67 8.07 5.83
C PRO A 78 6.47 7.86 4.55
N ILE A 79 7.04 8.92 3.94
CA ILE A 79 7.86 8.80 2.72
C ILE A 79 9.22 8.16 3.07
N ALA A 80 9.84 8.58 4.18
CA ALA A 80 11.07 7.94 4.69
C ALA A 80 10.86 6.45 5.03
N ASP A 81 9.67 6.09 5.52
CA ASP A 81 9.31 4.73 5.89
C ASP A 81 9.16 3.78 4.68
N MET A 82 8.81 4.29 3.49
CA MET A 82 8.80 3.48 2.26
C MET A 82 10.18 2.89 1.95
N MET A 83 11.25 3.65 2.24
CA MET A 83 12.65 3.24 2.06
C MET A 83 13.22 2.43 3.25
N SER A 84 12.42 2.17 4.30
CA SER A 84 12.88 1.56 5.55
C SER A 84 12.38 0.13 5.72
N VAL A 85 13.25 -0.77 6.19
CA VAL A 85 12.91 -2.12 6.68
C VAL A 85 12.22 -2.08 8.06
N ARG A 86 12.28 -0.93 8.75
CA ARG A 86 11.59 -0.66 10.03
C ARG A 86 10.73 0.60 9.89
N PRO A 87 9.57 0.51 9.21
CA PRO A 87 8.61 1.60 9.14
C PRO A 87 7.90 1.83 10.49
N ARG A 88 7.32 3.02 10.71
CA ARG A 88 6.49 3.30 11.91
C ARG A 88 5.23 2.43 11.94
N LEU A 89 4.62 2.20 10.77
CA LEU A 89 3.48 1.30 10.59
C LEU A 89 4.00 -0.06 10.06
N PRO A 90 4.05 -1.12 10.88
CA PRO A 90 4.77 -2.34 10.56
C PRO A 90 4.04 -3.21 9.51
N ARG A 91 4.81 -3.65 8.51
CA ARG A 91 4.39 -4.63 7.50
C ARG A 91 4.39 -6.03 8.13
N ARG A 92 3.39 -6.85 7.80
CA ARG A 92 3.31 -8.28 8.18
C ARG A 92 4.13 -9.17 7.25
N ALA A 93 4.11 -8.87 5.96
CA ALA A 93 4.94 -9.54 4.95
C ALA A 93 5.32 -8.54 3.83
N MET A 94 6.40 -8.87 3.12
CA MET A 94 6.87 -8.17 1.92
C MET A 94 7.44 -9.20 0.94
N VAL A 95 7.14 -9.00 -0.34
CA VAL A 95 7.75 -9.64 -1.51
C VAL A 95 7.89 -8.60 -2.62
N TRP A 96 8.68 -8.87 -3.64
CA TRP A 96 8.86 -7.96 -4.76
C TRP A 96 9.23 -8.67 -6.06
N ALA A 97 9.02 -7.98 -7.18
CA ALA A 97 9.53 -8.33 -8.49
C ALA A 97 10.28 -7.13 -9.09
N THR A 98 11.30 -7.43 -9.88
CA THR A 98 11.85 -6.50 -10.87
C THR A 98 10.79 -6.32 -11.97
N ILE A 99 10.59 -5.10 -12.48
CA ILE A 99 9.68 -4.86 -13.62
C ILE A 99 10.34 -3.96 -14.66
N GLU A 100 10.24 -4.35 -15.93
CA GLU A 100 10.74 -3.59 -17.07
C GLU A 100 9.59 -3.33 -18.04
N ALA A 101 9.64 -2.23 -18.79
CA ALA A 101 8.59 -1.88 -19.74
C ALA A 101 8.96 -2.39 -21.14
N ASP A 102 7.97 -2.91 -21.87
CA ASP A 102 8.19 -3.48 -23.19
C ASP A 102 8.85 -2.45 -24.14
N GLY A 103 9.94 -2.86 -24.81
CA GLY A 103 10.72 -1.98 -25.67
C GLY A 103 11.58 -0.93 -24.95
N ALA A 104 11.79 -1.06 -23.63
CA ALA A 104 12.87 -0.35 -22.95
C ALA A 104 14.25 -0.75 -23.54
N PRO A 105 15.22 0.18 -23.65
CA PRO A 105 16.59 -0.20 -23.97
C PRO A 105 17.22 -1.00 -22.84
N GLU A 106 18.14 -1.92 -23.17
CA GLU A 106 18.95 -2.71 -22.23
C GLU A 106 19.75 -1.85 -21.22
N SER A 107 19.99 -0.57 -21.54
CA SER A 107 20.68 0.40 -20.69
C SER A 107 19.75 1.25 -19.81
N ALA A 108 18.43 1.04 -19.86
CA ALA A 108 17.51 1.64 -18.90
C ALA A 108 17.54 0.83 -17.60
N PRO A 109 17.63 1.49 -16.42
CA PRO A 109 17.49 0.76 -15.16
C PRO A 109 16.07 0.17 -15.05
N PRO A 110 15.91 -1.03 -14.47
CA PRO A 110 14.58 -1.59 -14.22
C PRO A 110 13.82 -0.79 -13.16
N GLY A 111 12.50 -0.93 -13.16
CA GLY A 111 11.65 -0.57 -12.02
C GLY A 111 11.49 -1.75 -11.06
N SER A 112 10.70 -1.55 -10.01
CA SER A 112 10.27 -2.64 -9.13
C SER A 112 8.79 -2.53 -8.75
N LEU A 113 8.16 -3.68 -8.53
CA LEU A 113 6.87 -3.82 -7.87
C LEU A 113 7.08 -4.50 -6.52
N THR A 114 6.70 -3.84 -5.44
CA THR A 114 6.74 -4.40 -4.08
C THR A 114 5.32 -4.60 -3.56
N LEU A 115 4.99 -5.82 -3.11
CA LEU A 115 3.73 -6.12 -2.45
C LEU A 115 3.95 -6.19 -0.94
N THR A 116 3.10 -5.54 -0.15
CA THR A 116 3.21 -5.50 1.31
C THR A 116 1.86 -5.73 1.98
N SER A 117 1.82 -6.67 2.93
CA SER A 117 0.62 -7.03 3.70
C SER A 117 0.66 -6.35 5.07
N HIS A 118 -0.49 -5.87 5.56
CA HIS A 118 -0.63 -5.09 6.80
C HIS A 118 -1.82 -5.58 7.64
N GLY A 119 -1.73 -5.50 8.97
CA GLY A 119 -2.82 -5.97 9.84
C GLY A 119 -3.93 -4.93 10.03
N GLY A 120 -5.19 -5.32 9.81
CA GLY A 120 -6.33 -4.42 9.98
C GLY A 120 -6.20 -3.14 9.13
N ASP A 121 -6.62 -2.01 9.69
CA ASP A 121 -6.65 -0.71 9.00
C ASP A 121 -5.26 -0.10 8.72
N THR A 122 -4.16 -0.74 9.15
CA THR A 122 -2.78 -0.24 8.97
C THR A 122 -2.47 0.11 7.51
N ALA A 123 -3.03 -0.59 6.52
CA ALA A 123 -2.87 -0.24 5.10
C ALA A 123 -3.57 1.08 4.73
N ALA A 124 -4.74 1.38 5.31
CA ALA A 124 -5.46 2.64 5.10
C ALA A 124 -4.79 3.81 5.86
N GLU A 125 -4.30 3.57 7.08
CA GLU A 125 -3.46 4.52 7.81
C GLU A 125 -2.20 4.91 7.02
N TRP A 126 -1.53 3.93 6.41
CA TRP A 126 -0.40 4.14 5.51
C TRP A 126 -0.75 5.09 4.36
N MET A 127 -1.86 4.83 3.64
CA MET A 127 -2.27 5.68 2.51
C MET A 127 -2.63 7.10 2.96
N THR A 128 -3.31 7.24 4.09
CA THR A 128 -3.68 8.53 4.68
C THR A 128 -2.44 9.33 5.08
N GLY A 129 -1.49 8.69 5.77
CA GLY A 129 -0.22 9.31 6.15
C GLY A 129 0.66 9.65 4.95
N LEU A 130 0.73 8.78 3.95
CA LEU A 130 1.57 8.98 2.76
C LEU A 130 1.03 10.10 1.86
N LYS A 131 -0.28 10.17 1.61
CA LYS A 131 -0.92 11.30 0.91
C LYS A 131 -0.63 12.62 1.59
N ARG A 132 -0.79 12.68 2.91
CA ARG A 132 -0.49 13.88 3.69
C ARG A 132 0.98 14.26 3.58
N ALA A 133 1.91 13.30 3.73
CA ALA A 133 3.33 13.56 3.59
C ALA A 133 3.71 14.06 2.17
N VAL A 134 3.06 13.54 1.13
CA VAL A 134 3.29 13.97 -0.27
C VAL A 134 2.83 15.42 -0.53
N ALA A 135 1.83 15.91 0.21
CA ALA A 135 1.40 17.31 0.17
C ALA A 135 2.23 18.22 1.10
N ASP A 136 2.44 17.79 2.35
CA ASP A 136 3.07 18.59 3.41
C ASP A 136 4.61 18.67 3.29
N CYS A 137 5.26 17.75 2.57
CA CYS A 137 6.73 17.62 2.53
C CYS A 137 7.34 17.68 1.11
N PRO A 138 7.32 18.83 0.43
CA PRO A 138 7.96 19.00 -0.89
C PRO A 138 9.49 18.85 -0.86
N ARG A 139 10.10 18.91 0.32
CA ARG A 139 11.53 18.71 0.56
C ARG A 139 11.77 18.16 1.97
N PHE A 140 12.56 17.10 2.13
CA PHE A 140 12.90 16.54 3.44
C PHE A 140 14.28 15.90 3.47
N THR A 141 14.95 15.95 4.63
CA THR A 141 16.21 15.22 4.87
C THR A 141 15.91 13.84 5.44
N ALA A 142 16.58 12.80 4.93
CA ALA A 142 16.54 11.46 5.48
C ALA A 142 17.95 10.91 5.76
N THR A 143 18.06 10.14 6.84
CA THR A 143 19.30 9.51 7.32
C THR A 143 19.11 7.99 7.37
N SER A 144 20.10 7.24 6.91
CA SER A 144 20.10 5.77 6.97
C SER A 144 21.12 5.25 7.97
N LYS A 145 20.81 4.11 8.61
CA LYS A 145 21.80 3.35 9.40
C LYS A 145 22.95 2.77 8.57
N ARG A 146 22.94 2.90 7.23
CA ARG A 146 24.13 2.71 6.38
C ARG A 146 25.13 3.89 6.42
N GLY A 147 24.81 4.98 7.12
CA GLY A 147 25.70 6.14 7.30
C GLY A 147 25.48 7.29 6.30
N TRP A 148 24.65 7.11 5.27
CA TRP A 148 24.27 8.22 4.40
C TRP A 148 23.21 9.12 5.05
N THR A 149 23.30 10.42 4.77
CA THR A 149 22.22 11.40 5.00
C THR A 149 22.06 12.19 3.71
N TYR A 150 20.86 12.13 3.13
CA TYR A 150 20.52 12.78 1.86
C TYR A 150 19.28 13.64 2.03
N GLU A 151 19.19 14.69 1.23
CA GLU A 151 17.98 15.49 1.11
C GLU A 151 17.24 15.08 -0.18
N PHE A 152 15.92 15.00 -0.08
CA PHE A 152 15.03 14.61 -1.15
C PHE A 152 14.03 15.72 -1.43
N THR A 153 13.72 15.95 -2.70
CA THR A 153 12.50 16.67 -3.10
C THR A 153 11.39 15.69 -3.46
N VAL A 154 10.15 16.11 -3.22
CA VAL A 154 8.94 15.35 -3.49
C VAL A 154 8.00 16.22 -4.30
N ALA A 155 7.42 15.65 -5.36
CA ALA A 155 6.39 16.30 -6.15
C ALA A 155 5.21 15.34 -6.35
N PRO A 156 3.96 15.73 -6.05
CA PRO A 156 2.79 14.92 -6.38
C PRO A 156 2.75 14.59 -7.88
N VAL A 157 2.33 13.37 -8.20
CA VAL A 157 2.09 12.90 -9.57
C VAL A 157 0.62 12.51 -9.66
N PRO A 158 -0.20 13.21 -10.48
CA PRO A 158 -1.60 12.82 -10.69
C PRO A 158 -1.71 11.39 -11.19
N LEU A 159 -2.68 10.66 -10.63
CA LEU A 159 -3.05 9.30 -11.00
C LEU A 159 -4.58 9.23 -11.10
N GLU A 160 -5.08 8.41 -12.02
CA GLU A 160 -6.48 7.96 -11.96
C GLU A 160 -6.71 7.08 -10.72
N ARG A 161 -7.97 6.99 -10.27
CA ARG A 161 -8.30 6.22 -9.06
C ARG A 161 -8.20 4.71 -9.31
N MET A 162 -7.14 4.11 -8.79
CA MET A 162 -6.89 2.66 -8.84
C MET A 162 -7.13 2.00 -7.47
N GLY A 163 -7.68 0.78 -7.46
CA GLY A 163 -7.93 0.01 -6.24
C GLY A 163 -8.90 0.66 -5.25
N ASP A 164 -8.81 0.23 -3.99
CA ASP A 164 -9.56 0.84 -2.89
C ASP A 164 -9.07 2.27 -2.60
N ASP A 165 -7.77 2.53 -2.83
CA ASP A 165 -7.16 3.86 -2.74
C ASP A 165 -5.81 3.94 -3.48
N THR A 166 -5.38 5.14 -3.91
CA THR A 166 -4.07 5.36 -4.55
C THR A 166 -3.39 6.69 -4.19
N VAL A 167 -2.07 6.76 -4.34
CA VAL A 167 -1.26 7.99 -4.29
C VAL A 167 -0.05 7.89 -5.21
N GLY A 168 0.23 8.96 -5.97
CA GLY A 168 1.38 9.07 -6.86
C GLY A 168 2.29 10.24 -6.47
N TYR A 169 3.60 10.03 -6.50
CA TYR A 169 4.59 11.08 -6.31
C TYR A 169 5.92 10.74 -6.99
N ARG A 170 6.68 11.77 -7.33
CA ARG A 170 8.07 11.66 -7.75
C ARG A 170 8.98 12.03 -6.58
N ILE A 171 10.03 11.25 -6.38
CA ILE A 171 11.07 11.50 -5.37
C ILE A 171 12.44 11.60 -6.04
N THR A 172 13.17 12.68 -5.75
CA THR A 172 14.49 12.98 -6.32
C THR A 172 15.50 13.25 -5.20
N ASN A 173 16.66 12.61 -5.23
CA ASN A 173 17.78 12.96 -4.34
C ASN A 173 18.40 14.28 -4.84
N VAL A 174 18.54 15.30 -4.00
CA VAL A 174 19.06 16.61 -4.45
C VAL A 174 20.54 16.57 -4.87
N LEU A 175 21.26 15.50 -4.52
CA LEU A 175 22.63 15.24 -4.96
C LEU A 175 22.71 14.61 -6.37
N ASP A 176 21.60 14.09 -6.88
CA ASP A 176 21.43 13.71 -8.29
C ASP A 176 20.11 14.31 -8.84
N PRO A 177 20.07 15.64 -9.07
CA PRO A 177 18.92 16.28 -9.70
C PRO A 177 18.81 15.92 -11.19
N SER A 178 19.92 15.48 -11.80
CA SER A 178 20.04 15.00 -13.17
C SER A 178 19.30 13.69 -13.42
N GLY A 179 19.30 12.77 -12.45
CA GLY A 179 18.65 11.47 -12.50
C GLY A 179 17.11 11.50 -12.55
N GLY A 180 16.51 12.67 -12.78
CA GLY A 180 15.08 12.87 -13.09
C GLY A 180 14.09 12.65 -11.95
N GLY A 181 14.45 11.81 -10.96
CA GLY A 181 13.59 11.36 -9.87
C GLY A 181 12.75 10.14 -10.24
N ASN A 182 12.72 9.16 -9.35
CA ASN A 182 11.87 7.97 -9.53
C ASN A 182 10.41 8.32 -9.22
N VAL A 183 9.48 7.72 -9.96
CA VAL A 183 8.04 7.83 -9.72
C VAL A 183 7.59 6.66 -8.86
N MET A 184 7.03 6.97 -7.70
CA MET A 184 6.35 6.02 -6.84
C MET A 184 4.84 6.12 -7.08
N SER A 185 4.22 4.99 -7.41
CA SER A 185 2.77 4.84 -7.45
C SER A 185 2.39 3.78 -6.42
N VAL A 186 1.55 4.13 -5.45
CA VAL A 186 1.08 3.20 -4.40
C VAL A 186 -0.42 2.99 -4.57
N VAL A 187 -0.85 1.73 -4.58
CA VAL A 187 -2.24 1.30 -4.73
C VAL A 187 -2.59 0.35 -3.59
N ARG A 188 -3.71 0.60 -2.91
CA ARG A 188 -4.23 -0.25 -1.82
C ARG A 188 -5.33 -1.16 -2.34
N THR A 189 -5.24 -2.43 -1.99
CA THR A 189 -6.26 -3.46 -2.23
C THR A 189 -6.49 -4.20 -0.91
N GLY A 190 -7.60 -3.90 -0.23
CA GLY A 190 -7.85 -4.36 1.14
C GLY A 190 -6.74 -3.98 2.11
N THR A 191 -6.13 -5.01 2.71
CA THR A 191 -5.00 -4.97 3.65
C THR A 191 -3.62 -4.92 2.98
N THR A 192 -3.55 -4.93 1.65
CA THR A 192 -2.30 -5.00 0.88
C THR A 192 -2.01 -3.68 0.15
N LEU A 193 -0.74 -3.25 0.13
CA LEU A 193 -0.25 -2.16 -0.71
C LEU A 193 0.66 -2.72 -1.81
N ALA A 194 0.33 -2.44 -3.06
CA ALA A 194 1.20 -2.55 -4.21
C ALA A 194 1.95 -1.22 -4.39
N THR A 195 3.29 -1.26 -4.40
CA THR A 195 4.15 -0.10 -4.61
C THR A 195 4.98 -0.31 -5.86
N TYR A 196 4.73 0.51 -6.88
CA TYR A 196 5.52 0.58 -8.09
C TYR A 196 6.56 1.69 -7.94
N LEU A 197 7.84 1.36 -8.12
CA LEU A 197 8.94 2.31 -8.25
C LEU A 197 9.42 2.25 -9.71
N LEU A 198 9.10 3.28 -10.49
CA LEU A 198 9.51 3.37 -11.90
C LEU A 198 10.58 4.46 -12.09
N PRO A 199 11.61 4.21 -12.90
CA PRO A 199 12.55 5.25 -13.31
C PRO A 199 11.84 6.30 -14.18
N PRO A 200 12.36 7.54 -14.24
CA PRO A 200 11.82 8.58 -15.12
C PRO A 200 11.92 8.16 -16.60
N SER A 201 11.05 8.71 -17.44
CA SER A 201 11.18 8.53 -18.89
C SER A 201 12.38 9.31 -19.44
N LYS A 202 12.87 8.93 -20.64
CA LYS A 202 14.06 9.54 -21.31
C LYS A 202 14.04 11.07 -21.45
N ASN A 203 12.89 11.71 -21.29
CA ASN A 203 12.68 13.17 -21.35
C ASN A 203 12.43 13.81 -19.97
N GLY A 204 12.77 13.13 -18.87
CA GLY A 204 12.64 13.61 -17.49
C GLY A 204 11.19 13.74 -16.98
N LYS A 205 10.20 13.35 -17.77
CA LYS A 205 8.79 13.38 -17.35
C LYS A 205 8.50 12.24 -16.35
N PRO A 206 7.61 12.47 -15.36
CA PRO A 206 7.07 11.39 -14.57
C PRO A 206 6.38 10.35 -15.46
N ARG A 207 6.76 9.07 -15.31
CA ARG A 207 6.06 7.93 -15.88
C ARG A 207 5.47 7.10 -14.72
N PRO A 208 4.21 7.36 -14.32
CA PRO A 208 3.53 6.51 -13.34
C PRO A 208 3.21 5.13 -13.90
N VAL A 209 2.73 4.22 -13.04
CA VAL A 209 2.17 2.94 -13.47
C VAL A 209 0.88 3.17 -14.28
N PRO A 210 0.64 2.44 -15.39
CA PRO A 210 -0.66 2.48 -16.08
C PRO A 210 -1.79 1.87 -15.26
N GLU A 211 -3.01 2.39 -15.43
CA GLU A 211 -4.23 1.87 -14.79
C GLU A 211 -4.46 0.39 -15.08
N SER A 212 -4.19 -0.06 -16.31
CA SER A 212 -4.30 -1.47 -16.72
C SER A 212 -3.36 -2.39 -15.93
N VAL A 213 -2.15 -1.93 -15.60
CA VAL A 213 -1.14 -2.66 -14.84
C VAL A 213 -1.53 -2.73 -13.36
N ALA A 214 -1.99 -1.62 -12.79
CA ALA A 214 -2.51 -1.60 -11.42
C ALA A 214 -3.77 -2.48 -11.26
N THR A 215 -4.69 -2.44 -12.23
CA THR A 215 -5.92 -3.25 -12.26
C THR A 215 -5.61 -4.74 -12.46
N GLY A 216 -4.60 -5.09 -13.25
CA GLY A 216 -4.10 -6.46 -13.37
C GLY A 216 -3.54 -6.98 -12.03
N GLN A 217 -2.75 -6.16 -11.34
CA GLN A 217 -2.18 -6.51 -10.05
C GLN A 217 -3.21 -6.58 -8.92
N GLU A 218 -4.20 -5.69 -8.92
CA GLU A 218 -5.35 -5.75 -8.00
C GLU A 218 -6.06 -7.11 -8.10
N LYS A 219 -6.31 -7.59 -9.33
CA LYS A 219 -6.94 -8.90 -9.55
C LYS A 219 -6.11 -10.04 -8.97
N ARG A 220 -4.77 -10.01 -9.08
CA ARG A 220 -3.87 -11.00 -8.46
C ARG A 220 -3.92 -10.98 -6.93
N ILE A 221 -3.89 -9.78 -6.34
CA ILE A 221 -3.99 -9.60 -4.88
C ILE A 221 -5.35 -10.09 -4.37
N ARG A 222 -6.45 -9.81 -5.09
CA ARG A 222 -7.79 -10.30 -4.74
C ARG A 222 -7.93 -11.80 -4.97
N ALA A 223 -7.26 -12.39 -5.97
CA ALA A 223 -7.28 -13.83 -6.22
C ALA A 223 -6.60 -14.61 -5.08
N ALA A 224 -5.35 -14.26 -4.72
CA ALA A 224 -4.57 -14.92 -3.67
C ALA A 224 -5.10 -14.74 -2.24
N ALA A 225 -6.20 -13.99 -2.06
CA ALA A 225 -6.91 -13.85 -0.79
C ALA A 225 -7.91 -15.00 -0.50
N ASN A 226 -8.28 -15.79 -1.52
CA ASN A 226 -9.26 -16.88 -1.46
C ASN A 226 -8.59 -18.26 -1.42
#